data_AF-A0AAP3ECH6-F1
#
_entry.id   AF-A0AAP3ECH6-F1
#
_cell.length_a   1.000
_cell.length_b   1.000
_cell.length_c   1.000
_cell.angle_alpha   90.00
_cell.angle_beta   90.00
_cell.angle_gamma   90.00
#
_symmetry.space_group_name_H-M   'P 1'
#
loop_
_entity.id
_entity.type
_entity.pdbx_description
1 polymer ?
#
loop_
_entity_poly.entity_id
_entity_poly.type
_entity_poly.pdbx_seq_one_letter_code
_entity_poly.pdbx_strand_id
1 'polypeptide(L)'
;MSIDDLCISKNAQFYKLNKSLSAASVRKAFRSLSEDRVGNYLFNIVRQQHTTITGNDATYSLVAYKVQAEPSFLSGSGVTEDKYAYLLLLECDDALVILKKYVDLPEKLFEKCIKEYEYDKFCHFFGSQHPEYERVAMKNMSISNAVIRSRSLEAKSLNGIIPIASSSRSIPTNFRMKIGTEVYTLTPSTSRVSHRDKKSSLDGLIDWAIETKNELNITTNASEFLNNFASPICLEDIIKSGHVVVGLFLDVSEIEEKVTTGTATLKTTDGTALTNIQIKRLFNQLRSPIRIINNEADFRWVKIPLSITCAKTVITVRSSLLNSIIVEDSNEEYTLTGYLNKEKTFSAIFDTPTYSYYSRSCFEDGSLLDSIDYILNVFDDSFNFGSVASEKEKPHSNTLDRFPTSSLFRAVEDGYCQSYDITICDDMNDEWADHIAIKNNGAVSEIAFIHSKFVKKDTYGASAFHEVVAQALKNIGRTQADKKLFKTKYENEWDQCYESTQIPRVMGATNWSDLENALDNLNQNPNAIKKIVLATPFLRKSKLTPELRKIGNPNYKCKPHYVQLIWLINTFVSSCREYGVQAHILCKP
;
A
#
# COMPACT_ATOMS: atom_id res chain seq x y z
N MET A 1 15.92 -44.37 7.02
CA MET A 1 16.55 -43.04 7.00
C MET A 1 16.80 -42.67 8.45
N SER A 2 18.02 -42.30 8.80
CA SER A 2 18.37 -41.83 10.16
C SER A 2 18.02 -40.35 10.28
N ILE A 3 17.81 -39.86 11.50
CA ILE A 3 17.70 -38.42 11.75
C ILE A 3 18.99 -37.68 11.35
N ASP A 4 20.13 -38.36 11.36
CA ASP A 4 21.44 -37.81 10.96
C ASP A 4 21.51 -37.49 9.46
N ASP A 5 20.63 -38.08 8.65
CA ASP A 5 20.51 -37.77 7.22
C ASP A 5 19.83 -36.40 6.97
N LEU A 6 19.26 -35.77 8.01
CA LEU A 6 18.57 -34.50 7.92
C LEU A 6 19.57 -33.35 7.74
N CYS A 7 19.50 -32.69 6.59
CA CYS A 7 20.31 -31.51 6.29
C CYS A 7 19.44 -30.44 5.61
N ILE A 8 19.04 -29.41 6.36
CA ILE A 8 18.11 -28.37 5.89
C ILE A 8 18.64 -26.96 6.15
N SER A 9 18.14 -25.98 5.39
CA SER A 9 18.53 -24.58 5.53
C SER A 9 17.93 -23.96 6.80
N LYS A 10 18.66 -23.02 7.41
CA LYS A 10 18.21 -22.17 8.53
C LYS A 10 17.16 -21.16 8.06
N ASN A 11 15.94 -21.62 7.86
CA ASN A 11 14.78 -20.80 7.49
C ASN A 11 13.56 -21.31 8.26
N ALA A 12 13.12 -20.52 9.24
CA ALA A 12 12.10 -20.95 10.18
C ALA A 12 11.12 -19.82 10.54
N GLN A 13 9.93 -20.21 10.96
CA GLN A 13 8.96 -19.33 11.59
C GLN A 13 9.05 -19.50 13.10
N PHE A 14 9.09 -18.38 13.83
CA PHE A 14 9.27 -18.34 15.27
C PHE A 14 7.97 -17.90 15.95
N TYR A 15 7.53 -18.67 16.95
CA TYR A 15 6.34 -18.34 17.74
C TYR A 15 6.62 -18.52 19.23
N LYS A 16 5.97 -17.70 20.07
CA LYS A 16 5.94 -17.90 21.52
C LYS A 16 5.04 -19.11 21.82
N LEU A 17 5.53 -20.05 22.61
CA LEU A 17 4.81 -21.25 23.01
C LEU A 17 4.13 -21.00 24.37
N ASN A 18 2.80 -20.84 24.36
CA ASN A 18 2.04 -20.63 25.60
C ASN A 18 1.77 -21.94 26.34
N LYS A 19 1.72 -23.04 25.60
CA LYS A 19 1.44 -24.38 26.11
C LYS A 19 2.19 -25.38 25.25
N SER A 20 2.92 -26.31 25.89
CA SER A 20 3.61 -27.39 25.18
C SER A 20 2.65 -28.18 24.29
N LEU A 21 3.14 -28.63 23.14
CA LEU A 21 2.33 -29.41 22.23
C LEU A 21 1.98 -30.77 22.86
N SER A 22 0.80 -31.31 22.57
CA SER A 22 0.50 -32.69 22.97
C SER A 22 0.92 -33.66 21.87
N ALA A 23 1.40 -34.85 22.22
CA ALA A 23 1.70 -35.88 21.23
C ALA A 23 0.47 -36.22 20.35
N ALA A 24 -0.74 -36.16 20.92
CA ALA A 24 -1.99 -36.34 20.19
C ALA A 24 -2.24 -35.23 19.16
N SER A 25 -2.02 -33.96 19.52
CA SER A 25 -2.16 -32.83 18.58
C SER A 25 -1.14 -32.90 17.44
N VAL A 26 0.11 -33.25 17.74
CA VAL A 26 1.16 -33.40 16.71
C VAL A 26 0.83 -34.54 15.75
N ARG A 27 0.41 -35.72 16.26
CA ARG A 27 -0.02 -36.84 15.42
C ARG A 27 -1.21 -36.49 14.54
N LYS A 28 -2.20 -35.78 15.08
CA LYS A 28 -3.36 -35.32 14.32
C LYS A 28 -2.94 -34.36 13.20
N ALA A 29 -2.07 -33.40 13.50
CA ALA A 29 -1.54 -32.46 12.52
C ALA A 29 -0.77 -33.18 11.40
N PHE A 30 0.15 -34.09 11.76
CA PHE A 30 0.93 -34.86 10.79
C PHE A 30 0.05 -35.71 9.88
N ARG A 31 -0.99 -36.35 10.45
CA ARG A 31 -1.95 -37.12 9.65
C ARG A 31 -2.70 -36.25 8.66
N SER A 32 -3.19 -35.08 9.09
CA SER A 32 -3.95 -34.16 8.24
C SER A 32 -3.11 -33.56 7.11
N LEU A 33 -1.86 -33.16 7.41
CA LEU A 33 -0.96 -32.59 6.40
C LEU A 33 -0.49 -33.59 5.34
N SER A 34 -0.53 -34.88 5.66
CA SER A 34 -0.03 -35.96 4.80
C SER A 34 -1.14 -36.89 4.30
N GLU A 35 -2.36 -36.38 4.18
CA GLU A 35 -3.51 -37.12 3.63
C GLU A 35 -3.24 -37.60 2.20
N ASP A 36 -2.68 -36.73 1.35
CA ASP A 36 -2.37 -37.02 -0.05
C ASP A 36 -1.00 -37.68 -0.27
N ARG A 37 -0.36 -38.19 0.79
CA ARG A 37 0.97 -38.77 0.66
C ARG A 37 0.95 -40.03 -0.21
N VAL A 38 2.04 -40.22 -0.96
CA VAL A 38 2.28 -41.43 -1.73
C VAL A 38 3.23 -42.34 -0.97
N GLY A 39 2.74 -43.51 -0.58
CA GLY A 39 3.51 -44.53 0.14
C GLY A 39 3.71 -44.23 1.63
N ASN A 40 4.82 -44.74 2.17
CA ASN A 40 5.15 -44.61 3.60
C ASN A 40 5.80 -43.26 3.92
N TYR A 41 5.74 -42.86 5.19
CA TYR A 41 6.51 -41.74 5.69
C TYR A 41 8.01 -42.00 5.56
N LEU A 42 8.76 -40.98 5.17
CA LEU A 42 10.23 -40.96 5.30
C LEU A 42 10.64 -40.75 6.75
N PHE A 43 9.96 -39.82 7.42
CA PHE A 43 10.06 -39.57 8.85
C PHE A 43 8.67 -39.39 9.46
N ASN A 44 8.47 -39.90 10.67
CA ASN A 44 7.25 -39.70 11.47
C ASN A 44 7.60 -39.78 12.96
N ILE A 45 8.37 -38.81 13.42
CA ILE A 45 8.89 -38.69 14.79
C ILE A 45 8.04 -37.69 15.54
N VAL A 46 7.53 -38.08 16.71
CA VAL A 46 6.63 -37.24 17.51
C VAL A 46 7.24 -37.00 18.88
N ARG A 47 7.56 -35.73 19.17
CA ARG A 47 8.01 -35.22 20.47
C ARG A 47 9.15 -36.03 21.10
N GLN A 48 10.26 -36.12 20.39
CA GLN A 48 11.48 -36.71 20.92
C GLN A 48 12.35 -35.64 21.56
N GLN A 49 12.91 -35.91 22.74
CA GLN A 49 13.88 -35.03 23.38
C GLN A 49 15.24 -35.18 22.71
N HIS A 50 15.95 -34.07 22.57
CA HIS A 50 17.30 -34.03 22.02
C HIS A 50 18.11 -32.95 22.73
N THR A 51 19.36 -33.28 23.05
CA THR A 51 20.34 -32.34 23.61
C THR A 51 21.48 -32.23 22.61
N THR A 52 21.77 -31.01 22.16
CA THR A 52 22.86 -30.78 21.21
C THR A 52 24.22 -30.92 21.88
N ILE A 53 25.28 -31.05 21.07
CA ILE A 53 26.66 -31.09 21.57
C ILE A 53 27.02 -29.84 22.39
N THR A 54 26.42 -28.67 22.12
CA THR A 54 26.65 -27.44 22.89
C THR A 54 25.82 -27.38 24.19
N GLY A 55 25.04 -28.43 24.49
CA GLY A 55 24.24 -28.54 25.71
C GLY A 55 22.86 -27.87 25.62
N ASN A 56 22.37 -27.59 24.41
CA ASN A 56 21.05 -27.01 24.23
C ASN A 56 19.98 -28.11 24.14
N ASP A 57 18.90 -27.97 24.91
CA ASP A 57 17.79 -28.92 24.93
C ASP A 57 16.63 -28.47 24.04
N ALA A 58 16.06 -29.41 23.27
CA ALA A 58 14.83 -29.20 22.54
C ALA A 58 14.00 -30.48 22.42
N THR A 59 12.67 -30.32 22.40
CA THR A 59 11.77 -31.39 21.95
C THR A 59 11.48 -31.19 20.46
N TYR A 60 11.79 -32.18 19.63
CA TYR A 60 11.51 -32.10 18.19
C TYR A 60 10.43 -33.07 17.73
N SER A 61 9.71 -32.69 16.68
CA SER A 61 8.83 -33.57 15.92
C SER A 61 9.07 -33.38 14.44
N LEU A 62 9.18 -34.46 13.68
CA LEU A 62 9.50 -34.43 12.25
C LEU A 62 8.57 -35.36 11.49
N VAL A 63 7.89 -34.81 10.48
CA VAL A 63 7.21 -35.60 9.46
C VAL A 63 7.77 -35.26 8.10
N ALA A 64 8.05 -36.28 7.29
CA ALA A 64 8.47 -36.13 5.91
C ALA A 64 7.85 -37.22 5.05
N TYR A 65 7.39 -36.86 3.86
CA TYR A 65 6.61 -37.74 3.01
C TYR A 65 6.69 -37.31 1.54
N LYS A 66 6.38 -38.26 0.66
CA LYS A 66 6.29 -38.05 -0.78
C LYS A 66 4.87 -37.63 -1.15
N VAL A 67 4.74 -36.70 -2.09
CA VAL A 67 3.48 -36.26 -2.71
C VAL A 67 3.67 -36.21 -4.23
N GLN A 68 2.61 -36.45 -4.99
CA GLN A 68 2.60 -36.33 -6.45
C GLN A 68 1.72 -35.17 -6.85
N ALA A 69 2.24 -34.28 -7.70
CA ALA A 69 1.50 -33.14 -8.21
C ALA A 69 1.89 -32.89 -9.66
N GLU A 70 1.03 -32.23 -10.43
CA GLU A 70 1.43 -31.72 -11.74
C GLU A 70 2.53 -30.64 -11.56
N PRO A 71 3.55 -30.58 -12.43
CA PRO A 71 4.51 -29.49 -12.42
C PRO A 71 3.80 -28.14 -12.48
N SER A 72 4.21 -27.19 -11.63
CA SER A 72 3.48 -25.93 -11.45
C SER A 72 3.47 -25.02 -12.70
N PHE A 73 4.26 -25.35 -13.72
CA PHE A 73 4.30 -24.66 -15.01
C PHE A 73 3.45 -25.36 -16.10
N LEU A 74 2.77 -26.46 -15.75
CA LEU A 74 1.86 -27.21 -16.61
C LEU A 74 0.44 -27.15 -16.04
N SER A 75 -0.55 -27.31 -16.92
CA SER A 75 -1.96 -27.34 -16.55
C SER A 75 -2.69 -28.36 -17.42
N GLY A 76 -3.19 -29.44 -16.81
CA GLY A 76 -3.98 -30.46 -17.50
C GLY A 76 -3.18 -31.34 -18.46
N SER A 77 -1.85 -31.39 -18.32
CA SER A 77 -0.96 -32.18 -19.16
C SER A 77 -0.96 -33.68 -18.83
N GLY A 78 -1.47 -34.06 -17.64
CA GLY A 78 -1.41 -35.43 -17.12
C GLY A 78 -0.02 -35.87 -16.65
N VAL A 79 0.99 -34.99 -16.73
CA VAL A 79 2.34 -35.24 -16.22
C VAL A 79 2.36 -35.03 -14.70
N THR A 80 3.02 -35.92 -13.97
CA THR A 80 3.19 -35.80 -12.52
C THR A 80 4.67 -35.70 -12.15
N GLU A 81 4.98 -34.87 -11.16
CA GLU A 81 6.28 -34.80 -10.50
C GLU A 81 6.19 -35.27 -9.05
N ASP A 82 7.21 -36.01 -8.63
CA ASP A 82 7.37 -36.44 -7.25
C ASP A 82 7.99 -35.31 -6.41
N LYS A 83 7.26 -34.85 -5.40
CA LYS A 83 7.72 -33.85 -4.43
C LYS A 83 7.92 -34.49 -3.06
N TYR A 84 8.93 -34.03 -2.33
CA TYR A 84 9.18 -34.44 -0.95
C TYR A 84 8.91 -33.28 0.00
N ALA A 85 7.84 -33.43 0.78
CA ALA A 85 7.42 -32.46 1.78
C ALA A 85 7.97 -32.82 3.15
N TYR A 86 8.21 -31.80 3.98
CA TYR A 86 8.52 -32.01 5.39
C TYR A 86 7.99 -30.88 6.28
N LEU A 87 7.76 -31.23 7.54
CA LEU A 87 7.51 -30.31 8.64
C LEU A 87 8.34 -30.75 9.85
N LEU A 88 9.23 -29.87 10.31
CA LEU A 88 10.01 -29.99 11.53
C LEU A 88 9.52 -28.95 12.54
N LEU A 89 9.15 -29.42 13.72
CA LEU A 89 8.76 -28.62 14.87
C LEU A 89 9.85 -28.74 15.93
N LEU A 90 10.40 -27.62 16.38
CA LEU A 90 11.36 -27.56 17.49
C LEU A 90 10.72 -26.76 18.63
N GLU A 91 10.48 -27.41 19.76
CA GLU A 91 10.05 -26.77 21.01
C GLU A 91 11.30 -26.48 21.84
N CYS A 92 11.70 -25.20 21.86
CA CYS A 92 12.88 -24.69 22.55
C CYS A 92 12.40 -23.83 23.73
N ASP A 93 12.20 -24.45 24.90
CA ASP A 93 11.54 -23.90 26.10
C ASP A 93 10.18 -23.21 25.82
N ASP A 94 10.19 -21.88 25.71
CA ASP A 94 9.07 -20.98 25.53
C ASP A 94 8.84 -20.59 24.06
N ALA A 95 9.54 -21.22 23.12
CA ALA A 95 9.39 -20.97 21.69
C ALA A 95 9.08 -22.25 20.90
N LEU A 96 8.21 -22.12 19.90
CA LEU A 96 8.03 -23.09 18.84
C LEU A 96 8.65 -22.56 17.56
N VAL A 97 9.60 -23.30 17.01
CA VAL A 97 10.28 -22.99 15.75
C VAL A 97 9.83 -24.00 14.69
N ILE A 98 9.27 -23.49 13.60
CA ILE A 98 8.67 -24.29 12.54
C ILE A 98 9.51 -24.17 11.27
N LEU A 99 10.05 -25.29 10.80
CA LEU A 99 10.74 -25.42 9.51
C LEU A 99 9.92 -26.32 8.59
N LYS A 100 9.70 -25.89 7.34
CA LYS A 100 8.81 -26.60 6.43
C LYS A 100 9.22 -26.49 4.97
N LYS A 101 8.80 -27.46 4.16
CA LYS A 101 8.90 -27.43 2.69
C LYS A 101 7.69 -28.15 2.08
N TYR A 102 7.03 -27.51 1.11
CA TYR A 102 5.80 -28.00 0.47
C TYR A 102 4.68 -28.37 1.46
N VAL A 103 4.57 -27.59 2.54
CA VAL A 103 3.51 -27.71 3.54
C VAL A 103 2.90 -26.34 3.75
N ASP A 104 1.59 -26.23 3.57
CA ASP A 104 0.89 -24.95 3.68
C ASP A 104 0.37 -24.71 5.09
N LEU A 105 0.64 -23.50 5.60
CA LEU A 105 0.12 -22.93 6.85
C LEU A 105 0.08 -23.87 8.07
N PRO A 106 1.15 -24.63 8.40
CA PRO A 106 1.13 -25.59 9.51
C PRO A 106 0.92 -24.92 10.89
N GLU A 107 1.26 -23.64 11.03
CA GLU A 107 1.01 -22.85 12.24
C GLU A 107 -0.48 -22.80 12.63
N LYS A 108 -1.39 -22.86 11.64
CA LYS A 108 -2.85 -22.86 11.88
C LYS A 108 -3.31 -24.06 12.71
N LEU A 109 -2.63 -25.20 12.56
CA LEU A 109 -2.92 -26.42 13.31
C LEU A 109 -2.55 -26.31 14.79
N PHE A 110 -1.75 -25.31 15.16
CA PHE A 110 -1.23 -25.09 16.51
C PHE A 110 -1.64 -23.75 17.12
N GLU A 111 -2.56 -22.99 16.52
CA GLU A 111 -3.00 -21.64 16.96
C GLU A 111 -3.34 -21.55 18.46
N LYS A 112 -3.92 -22.60 19.04
CA LYS A 112 -4.28 -22.64 20.47
C LYS A 112 -3.07 -22.71 21.41
N CYS A 113 -1.92 -23.14 20.91
CA CYS A 113 -0.69 -23.36 21.69
C CYS A 113 0.32 -22.23 21.48
N ILE A 114 0.23 -21.48 20.39
CA ILE A 114 1.22 -20.49 19.98
C ILE A 114 0.70 -19.05 20.04
N LYS A 115 1.62 -18.10 20.12
CA LYS A 115 1.40 -16.66 19.92
C LYS A 115 2.49 -16.14 19.00
N GLU A 116 2.16 -15.14 18.19
CA GLU A 116 3.13 -14.45 17.36
C GLU A 116 4.09 -13.61 18.23
N TYR A 117 5.34 -13.50 17.78
CA TYR A 117 6.22 -12.47 18.29
C TYR A 117 5.74 -11.11 17.78
N GLU A 118 5.96 -10.07 18.59
CA GLU A 118 5.67 -8.70 18.17
C GLU A 118 6.55 -8.33 16.98
N TYR A 119 5.96 -7.64 15.99
CA TYR A 119 6.65 -7.19 14.78
C TYR A 119 7.95 -6.43 15.10
N ASP A 120 7.92 -5.62 16.15
CA ASP A 120 9.04 -4.78 16.59
C ASP A 120 10.29 -5.61 16.91
N LYS A 121 10.12 -6.77 17.54
CA LYS A 121 11.24 -7.66 17.88
C LYS A 121 12.05 -8.11 16.65
N PHE A 122 11.39 -8.26 15.50
CA PHE A 122 12.09 -8.57 14.25
C PHE A 122 12.81 -7.35 13.67
N CYS A 123 12.22 -6.15 13.78
CA CYS A 123 12.87 -4.92 13.31
C CYS A 123 14.13 -4.60 14.12
N HIS A 124 14.10 -4.95 15.40
CA HIS A 124 15.17 -4.66 16.34
C HIS A 124 16.19 -5.81 16.48
N PHE A 125 16.02 -6.89 15.71
CA PHE A 125 16.92 -8.05 15.70
C PHE A 125 18.35 -7.61 15.37
N PHE A 126 19.27 -7.85 16.31
CA PHE A 126 20.66 -7.42 16.29
C PHE A 126 20.89 -5.90 16.11
N GLY A 127 19.91 -5.06 16.45
CA GLY A 127 20.02 -3.60 16.26
C GLY A 127 21.25 -2.96 16.92
N SER A 128 21.68 -3.47 18.08
CA SER A 128 22.87 -2.98 18.81
C SER A 128 24.20 -3.27 18.10
N GLN A 129 24.20 -4.17 17.11
CA GLN A 129 25.40 -4.51 16.34
C GLN A 129 25.56 -3.65 15.08
N HIS A 130 24.75 -2.59 14.93
CA HIS A 130 24.74 -1.69 13.78
C HIS A 130 24.68 -2.44 12.43
N PRO A 131 23.61 -3.22 12.18
CA PRO A 131 23.50 -4.03 10.97
C PRO A 131 23.52 -3.18 9.70
N GLU A 132 24.17 -3.72 8.66
CA GLU A 132 24.13 -3.14 7.32
C GLU A 132 22.90 -3.67 6.59
N TYR A 133 21.92 -2.80 6.30
CA TYR A 133 20.72 -3.21 5.57
C TYR A 133 21.00 -3.25 4.06
N GLU A 134 21.06 -4.44 3.47
CA GLU A 134 21.33 -4.64 2.04
C GLU A 134 20.07 -4.52 1.19
N ARG A 135 18.91 -4.94 1.73
CA ARG A 135 17.64 -4.93 1.00
C ARG A 135 16.48 -4.65 1.94
N VAL A 136 15.52 -3.84 1.49
CA VAL A 136 14.24 -3.64 2.17
C VAL A 136 13.13 -3.67 1.14
N ALA A 137 12.17 -4.57 1.33
CA ALA A 137 10.87 -4.54 0.69
C ALA A 137 9.88 -3.86 1.63
N MET A 138 9.16 -2.88 1.11
CA MET A 138 8.22 -2.07 1.89
C MET A 138 6.92 -1.87 1.13
N LYS A 139 5.83 -1.69 1.88
CA LYS A 139 4.53 -1.28 1.36
C LYS A 139 4.26 0.16 1.76
N ASN A 140 3.69 0.95 0.87
CA ASN A 140 3.32 2.32 1.19
C ASN A 140 1.97 2.36 1.91
N MET A 141 1.88 3.22 2.94
CA MET A 141 0.66 3.60 3.63
C MET A 141 -0.14 4.56 2.75
N SER A 142 -0.56 4.09 1.57
CA SER A 142 -1.38 4.84 0.63
C SER A 142 -2.80 4.30 0.58
N ILE A 143 -3.71 5.21 0.30
CA ILE A 143 -5.15 5.00 0.16
C ILE A 143 -5.61 5.01 -1.30
N SER A 144 -4.68 5.06 -2.27
CA SER A 144 -4.98 5.11 -3.71
C SER A 144 -4.40 3.92 -4.46
N ASN A 145 -5.14 3.41 -5.45
CA ASN A 145 -4.72 2.30 -6.31
C ASN A 145 -3.77 2.73 -7.42
N ALA A 146 -3.63 4.03 -7.62
CA ALA A 146 -2.83 4.60 -8.70
C ALA A 146 -1.40 4.98 -8.27
N VAL A 147 -1.00 4.58 -7.07
CA VAL A 147 0.34 4.86 -6.55
C VAL A 147 1.15 3.58 -6.47
N ILE A 148 2.46 3.72 -6.24
CA ILE A 148 3.30 2.56 -5.93
C ILE A 148 2.82 1.95 -4.61
N ARG A 149 2.29 0.73 -4.68
CA ARG A 149 1.80 -0.01 -3.50
C ARG A 149 2.92 -0.62 -2.67
N SER A 150 3.96 -1.06 -3.36
CA SER A 150 5.13 -1.70 -2.75
C SER A 150 6.36 -1.45 -3.59
N ARG A 151 7.50 -1.32 -2.93
CA ARG A 151 8.82 -1.21 -3.56
C ARG A 151 9.83 -2.06 -2.83
N SER A 152 10.84 -2.53 -3.54
CA SER A 152 12.00 -3.20 -2.96
C SER A 152 13.24 -2.44 -3.37
N LEU A 153 13.99 -1.96 -2.39
CA LEU A 153 15.27 -1.28 -2.58
C LEU A 153 16.39 -2.23 -2.20
N GLU A 154 17.47 -2.23 -2.96
CA GLU A 154 18.65 -3.07 -2.74
C GLU A 154 19.91 -2.27 -3.07
N ALA A 155 20.89 -2.33 -2.16
CA ALA A 155 22.19 -1.67 -2.30
C ALA A 155 23.23 -2.45 -1.49
N LYS A 156 24.51 -2.06 -1.59
CA LYS A 156 25.54 -2.60 -0.70
C LYS A 156 25.22 -2.31 0.78
N SER A 157 24.73 -1.11 1.06
CA SER A 157 24.16 -0.69 2.34
C SER A 157 23.15 0.42 2.06
N LEU A 158 21.95 0.30 2.59
CA LEU A 158 20.87 1.29 2.45
C LEU A 158 20.95 2.40 3.50
N ASN A 159 21.81 2.25 4.50
CA ASN A 159 22.01 3.24 5.54
C ASN A 159 22.48 4.57 4.89
N GLY A 160 21.73 5.65 5.12
CA GLY A 160 22.03 6.98 4.54
C GLY A 160 21.61 7.18 3.07
N ILE A 161 21.08 6.17 2.39
CA ILE A 161 20.61 6.28 0.98
C ILE A 161 19.12 6.64 0.92
N ILE A 162 18.33 6.11 1.85
CA ILE A 162 16.87 6.26 1.81
C ILE A 162 16.45 7.58 2.48
N PRO A 163 15.66 8.45 1.81
CA PRO A 163 15.19 9.69 2.42
C PRO A 163 14.14 9.48 3.52
N ILE A 164 14.44 9.99 4.72
CA ILE A 164 13.61 9.88 5.95
C ILE A 164 12.18 10.37 5.72
N ALA A 165 12.01 11.56 5.13
CA ALA A 165 10.71 12.21 4.92
C ALA A 165 9.72 11.44 4.01
N SER A 166 10.16 10.36 3.36
CA SER A 166 9.27 9.46 2.59
C SER A 166 9.15 8.06 3.18
N SER A 167 10.03 7.68 4.11
CA SER A 167 10.13 6.33 4.67
C SER A 167 9.18 6.10 5.83
N SER A 168 8.80 7.15 6.56
CA SER A 168 7.90 7.04 7.72
C SER A 168 6.49 6.57 7.37
N ARG A 169 6.15 6.65 6.08
CA ARG A 169 4.91 6.18 5.46
C ARG A 169 5.06 4.80 4.82
N SER A 170 6.23 4.19 4.91
CA SER A 170 6.51 2.88 4.36
C SER A 170 6.59 1.88 5.50
N ILE A 171 5.86 0.77 5.34
CA ILE A 171 5.86 -0.36 6.27
C ILE A 171 6.87 -1.39 5.73
N PRO A 172 7.98 -1.65 6.43
CA PRO A 172 8.87 -2.74 6.08
C PRO A 172 8.12 -4.07 6.09
N THR A 173 8.27 -4.88 5.07
CA THR A 173 7.62 -6.19 4.97
C THR A 173 8.63 -7.32 5.00
N ASN A 174 9.80 -7.06 4.44
CA ASN A 174 10.95 -7.94 4.47
C ASN A 174 12.21 -7.08 4.41
N PHE A 175 13.23 -7.43 5.19
CA PHE A 175 14.55 -6.83 5.05
C PHE A 175 15.63 -7.88 5.17
N ARG A 176 16.70 -7.66 4.40
CA ARG A 176 17.94 -8.42 4.48
C ARG A 176 19.01 -7.51 5.04
N MET A 177 19.72 -8.02 6.04
CA MET A 177 20.79 -7.30 6.68
C MET A 177 22.00 -8.20 6.89
N LYS A 178 23.14 -7.54 7.05
CA LYS A 178 24.43 -8.16 7.23
C LYS A 178 25.04 -7.72 8.55
N ILE A 179 25.57 -8.69 9.28
CA ILE A 179 26.20 -8.51 10.60
C ILE A 179 27.54 -9.22 10.53
N GLY A 180 28.63 -8.46 10.43
CA GLY A 180 29.94 -9.02 10.11
C GLY A 180 29.92 -9.75 8.77
N THR A 181 30.07 -11.08 8.78
CA THR A 181 29.98 -11.94 7.58
C THR A 181 28.61 -12.58 7.40
N GLU A 182 27.76 -12.54 8.42
CA GLU A 182 26.50 -13.25 8.48
C GLU A 182 25.39 -12.45 7.83
N VAL A 183 24.54 -13.12 7.04
CA VAL A 183 23.43 -12.48 6.32
C VAL A 183 22.11 -13.06 6.79
N TYR A 184 21.27 -12.20 7.33
CA TYR A 184 19.93 -12.54 7.80
C TYR A 184 18.87 -11.91 6.92
N THR A 185 17.76 -12.62 6.72
CA THR A 185 16.56 -12.10 6.07
C THR A 185 15.38 -12.30 7.02
N LEU A 186 14.69 -11.21 7.31
CA LEU A 186 13.60 -11.15 8.28
C LEU A 186 12.32 -10.78 7.55
N THR A 187 11.25 -11.54 7.82
CA THR A 187 9.89 -11.27 7.34
C THR A 187 8.94 -11.20 8.53
N PRO A 188 8.82 -10.03 9.19
CA PRO A 188 8.06 -9.89 10.43
C PRO A 188 6.61 -10.36 10.32
N SER A 189 5.94 -10.07 9.20
CA SER A 189 4.52 -10.43 8.95
C SER A 189 4.24 -11.94 8.95
N THR A 190 5.26 -12.77 8.77
CA THR A 190 5.15 -14.24 8.82
C THR A 190 5.97 -14.85 9.96
N SER A 191 6.45 -13.99 10.88
CA SER A 191 7.36 -14.34 11.98
C SER A 191 8.58 -15.14 11.53
N ARG A 192 9.09 -14.87 10.32
CA ARG A 192 10.13 -15.68 9.68
C ARG A 192 11.51 -15.05 9.79
N VAL A 193 12.48 -15.88 10.19
CA VAL A 193 13.91 -15.58 10.15
C VAL A 193 14.60 -16.58 9.24
N SER A 194 15.43 -16.08 8.33
CA SER A 194 16.32 -16.88 7.51
C SER A 194 17.75 -16.43 7.73
N HIS A 195 18.65 -17.38 7.94
CA HIS A 195 20.09 -17.17 8.00
C HIS A 195 20.72 -17.81 6.77
N ARG A 196 21.42 -16.99 5.97
CA ARG A 196 22.08 -17.44 4.75
C ARG A 196 23.40 -18.11 5.11
N ASP A 197 23.31 -19.42 5.28
CA ASP A 197 24.44 -20.29 5.60
C ASP A 197 24.29 -21.64 4.86
N LYS A 198 25.27 -22.51 4.99
CA LYS A 198 25.17 -23.92 4.57
C LYS A 198 24.03 -24.61 5.32
N LYS A 199 23.48 -25.65 4.70
CA LYS A 199 22.47 -26.49 5.35
C LYS A 199 23.06 -27.12 6.62
N SER A 200 22.23 -27.25 7.65
CA SER A 200 22.62 -27.69 8.98
C SER A 200 21.94 -29.00 9.37
N SER A 201 22.61 -29.77 10.23
CA SER A 201 22.05 -30.94 10.93
C SER A 201 21.04 -30.52 12.00
N LEU A 202 20.38 -31.49 12.64
CA LEU A 202 19.45 -31.22 13.74
C LEU A 202 20.09 -30.38 14.86
N ASP A 203 21.30 -30.72 15.31
CA ASP A 203 22.04 -29.96 16.33
C ASP A 203 22.22 -28.49 15.93
N GLY A 204 22.79 -28.25 14.75
CA GLY A 204 23.04 -26.89 14.26
C GLY A 204 21.77 -26.08 14.05
N LEU A 205 20.62 -26.74 13.82
CA LEU A 205 19.32 -26.07 13.72
C LEU A 205 18.76 -25.71 15.10
N ILE A 206 18.91 -26.59 16.10
CA ILE A 206 18.47 -26.33 17.48
C ILE A 206 19.30 -25.19 18.08
N ASP A 207 20.63 -25.23 17.91
CA ASP A 207 21.53 -24.20 18.43
C ASP A 207 21.20 -22.83 17.82
N TRP A 208 21.05 -22.79 16.49
CA TRP A 208 20.63 -21.57 15.78
C TRP A 208 19.23 -21.09 16.19
N ALA A 209 18.28 -22.01 16.40
CA ALA A 209 16.92 -21.67 16.82
C ALA A 209 16.90 -21.03 18.21
N ILE A 210 17.71 -21.53 19.15
CA ILE A 210 17.83 -20.98 20.50
C ILE A 210 18.54 -19.62 20.48
N GLU A 211 19.64 -19.48 19.74
CA GLU A 211 20.30 -18.19 19.56
C GLU A 211 19.35 -17.13 18.99
N THR A 212 18.61 -17.50 17.93
CA THR A 212 17.65 -16.61 17.28
C THR A 212 16.49 -16.25 18.20
N LYS A 213 15.94 -17.19 18.98
CA LYS A 213 14.87 -16.87 19.94
C LYS A 213 15.37 -15.91 21.03
N ASN A 214 16.59 -16.12 21.51
CA ASN A 214 17.17 -15.31 22.56
C ASN A 214 17.38 -13.87 22.07
N GLU A 215 17.88 -13.70 20.84
CA GLU A 215 18.00 -12.39 20.20
C GLU A 215 16.64 -11.70 20.02
N LEU A 216 15.61 -12.40 19.53
CA LEU A 216 14.25 -11.85 19.44
C LEU A 216 13.68 -11.45 20.81
N ASN A 217 14.19 -12.04 21.90
CA ASN A 217 13.77 -11.72 23.25
C ASN A 217 14.44 -10.46 23.83
N ILE A 218 15.55 -10.00 23.26
CA ILE A 218 16.21 -8.75 23.68
C ILE A 218 15.33 -7.54 23.32
N THR A 219 15.00 -6.72 24.33
CA THR A 219 14.12 -5.55 24.17
C THR A 219 14.86 -4.22 24.10
N THR A 220 16.18 -4.22 24.28
CA THR A 220 17.02 -3.01 24.30
C THR A 220 17.66 -2.68 22.97
N ASN A 221 17.60 -3.58 21.99
CA ASN A 221 18.21 -3.35 20.70
C ASN A 221 17.38 -2.34 19.91
N ALA A 222 18.02 -1.30 19.36
CA ALA A 222 17.36 -0.26 18.57
C ALA A 222 18.01 -0.18 17.18
N SER A 223 17.23 -0.41 16.12
CA SER A 223 17.72 -0.16 14.76
C SER A 223 17.51 1.30 14.39
N GLU A 224 18.60 2.06 14.30
CA GLU A 224 18.55 3.46 13.85
C GLU A 224 17.96 3.58 12.44
N PHE A 225 18.24 2.62 11.57
CA PHE A 225 17.72 2.60 10.21
C PHE A 225 16.20 2.36 10.18
N LEU A 226 15.69 1.37 10.91
CA LEU A 226 14.26 1.04 10.90
C LEU A 226 13.40 2.04 11.67
N ASN A 227 13.99 2.83 12.59
CA ASN A 227 13.31 3.95 13.24
C ASN A 227 12.83 5.04 12.26
N ASN A 228 13.35 5.08 11.03
CA ASN A 228 12.89 6.02 10.00
C ASN A 228 11.60 5.57 9.29
N PHE A 229 11.11 4.38 9.59
CA PHE A 229 9.92 3.78 8.97
C PHE A 229 8.72 3.82 9.91
N ALA A 230 7.55 3.43 9.39
CA ALA A 230 6.36 3.31 10.22
C ALA A 230 6.54 2.19 11.25
N SER A 231 6.40 2.51 12.54
CA SER A 231 6.57 1.54 13.62
C SER A 231 5.25 0.82 13.91
N PRO A 232 5.26 -0.49 14.22
CA PRO A 232 4.04 -1.20 14.60
C PRO A 232 3.50 -0.65 15.93
N ILE A 233 2.19 -0.61 16.07
CA ILE A 233 1.52 -0.34 17.34
C ILE A 233 0.28 -1.22 17.47
N CYS A 234 -0.07 -1.62 18.71
CA CYS A 234 -1.26 -2.42 18.93
C CYS A 234 -2.52 -1.56 18.75
N LEU A 235 -3.53 -2.09 18.05
CA LEU A 235 -4.83 -1.41 17.92
C LEU A 235 -5.46 -1.14 19.29
N GLU A 236 -5.34 -2.08 20.24
CA GLU A 236 -5.84 -1.93 21.60
C GLU A 236 -5.25 -0.69 22.29
N ASP A 237 -3.97 -0.40 22.08
CA ASP A 237 -3.28 0.71 22.74
C ASP A 237 -3.69 2.06 22.15
N ILE A 238 -3.92 2.12 20.84
CA ILE A 238 -4.49 3.31 20.18
C ILE A 238 -5.89 3.62 20.75
N ILE A 239 -6.76 2.61 20.83
CA ILE A 239 -8.13 2.79 21.34
C ILE A 239 -8.11 3.16 22.84
N LYS A 240 -7.25 2.54 23.65
CA LYS A 240 -7.08 2.89 25.08
C LYS A 240 -6.56 4.32 25.27
N SER A 241 -5.76 4.82 24.35
CA SER A 241 -5.28 6.21 24.34
C SER A 241 -6.38 7.22 23.97
N GLY A 242 -7.62 6.75 23.72
CA GLY A 242 -8.79 7.59 23.50
C GLY A 242 -8.97 8.03 22.04
N HIS A 243 -8.24 7.42 21.12
CA HIS A 243 -8.38 7.61 19.68
C HIS A 243 -9.45 6.70 19.10
N VAL A 244 -10.11 7.17 18.05
CA VAL A 244 -11.19 6.44 17.37
C VAL A 244 -10.96 6.41 15.87
N VAL A 245 -11.47 5.37 15.22
CA VAL A 245 -11.47 5.31 13.76
C VAL A 245 -12.48 6.32 13.21
N VAL A 246 -12.02 7.18 12.30
CA VAL A 246 -12.83 8.24 11.68
C VAL A 246 -13.02 8.06 10.18
N GLY A 247 -12.27 7.15 9.56
CA GLY A 247 -12.35 6.87 8.14
C GLY A 247 -11.96 5.44 7.81
N LEU A 248 -12.62 4.88 6.80
CA LEU A 248 -12.37 3.56 6.23
C LEU A 248 -12.24 3.68 4.72
N PHE A 249 -11.24 3.01 4.15
CA PHE A 249 -11.00 2.94 2.71
C PHE A 249 -10.94 1.48 2.29
N LEU A 250 -11.69 1.12 1.24
CA LEU A 250 -11.75 -0.24 0.73
C LEU A 250 -10.88 -0.35 -0.52
N ASP A 251 -9.91 -1.28 -0.53
CA ASP A 251 -9.18 -1.67 -1.74
C ASP A 251 -9.92 -2.83 -2.40
N VAL A 252 -10.48 -2.54 -3.57
CA VAL A 252 -11.30 -3.46 -4.38
C VAL A 252 -10.67 -3.75 -5.73
N SER A 253 -9.38 -3.41 -5.90
CA SER A 253 -8.76 -3.40 -7.24
C SER A 253 -8.52 -4.79 -7.79
N GLU A 254 -8.01 -5.70 -6.96
CA GLU A 254 -7.73 -7.08 -7.39
C GLU A 254 -9.02 -7.77 -7.79
N ILE A 255 -10.09 -7.59 -6.99
CA ILE A 255 -11.39 -8.18 -7.33
C ILE A 255 -12.02 -7.50 -8.55
N GLU A 256 -11.87 -6.19 -8.72
CA GLU A 256 -12.34 -5.49 -9.92
C GLU A 256 -11.59 -5.93 -11.18
N GLU A 257 -10.27 -6.16 -11.09
CA GLU A 257 -9.46 -6.71 -12.17
C GLU A 257 -9.95 -8.11 -12.53
N LYS A 258 -10.07 -9.02 -11.55
CA LYS A 258 -10.63 -10.38 -11.76
C LYS A 258 -12.00 -10.35 -12.41
N VAL A 259 -12.86 -9.41 -12.03
CA VAL A 259 -14.19 -9.25 -12.63
C VAL A 259 -14.10 -8.70 -14.06
N THR A 260 -13.17 -7.78 -14.32
CA THR A 260 -12.96 -7.18 -15.64
C THR A 260 -12.32 -8.15 -16.64
N THR A 261 -11.42 -9.03 -16.18
CA THR A 261 -10.78 -10.08 -16.99
C THR A 261 -11.65 -11.33 -17.15
N GLY A 262 -12.79 -11.39 -16.47
CA GLY A 262 -13.70 -12.55 -16.50
C GLY A 262 -13.25 -13.74 -15.65
N THR A 263 -12.24 -13.56 -14.80
CA THR A 263 -11.76 -14.59 -13.85
C THR A 263 -12.71 -14.73 -12.64
N ALA A 264 -13.45 -13.68 -12.30
CA ALA A 264 -14.49 -13.70 -11.29
C ALA A 264 -15.80 -13.08 -11.80
N THR A 265 -16.93 -13.45 -11.21
CA THR A 265 -18.21 -12.78 -11.44
C THR A 265 -18.83 -12.25 -10.15
N LEU A 266 -19.62 -11.18 -10.25
CA LEU A 266 -20.39 -10.64 -9.15
C LEU A 266 -21.87 -10.97 -9.33
N LYS A 267 -22.47 -11.59 -8.31
CA LYS A 267 -23.89 -11.92 -8.25
C LYS A 267 -24.52 -11.35 -6.98
N THR A 268 -25.80 -11.07 -6.99
CA THR A 268 -26.54 -10.83 -5.75
C THR A 268 -26.88 -12.15 -5.06
N THR A 269 -27.27 -12.11 -3.79
CA THR A 269 -27.60 -13.31 -2.99
C THR A 269 -28.77 -14.14 -3.54
N ASP A 270 -29.58 -13.58 -4.43
CA ASP A 270 -30.65 -14.27 -5.17
C ASP A 270 -30.13 -14.99 -6.44
N GLY A 271 -28.82 -14.90 -6.73
CA GLY A 271 -28.16 -15.48 -7.90
C GLY A 271 -28.12 -14.58 -9.13
N THR A 272 -28.71 -13.37 -9.07
CA THR A 272 -28.74 -12.46 -10.23
C THR A 272 -27.35 -11.85 -10.49
N ALA A 273 -26.80 -12.04 -11.70
CA ALA A 273 -25.52 -11.44 -12.07
C ALA A 273 -25.62 -9.91 -12.18
N LEU A 274 -24.63 -9.19 -11.65
CA LEU A 274 -24.56 -7.74 -11.78
C LEU A 274 -24.19 -7.35 -13.21
N THR A 275 -24.86 -6.33 -13.75
CA THR A 275 -24.52 -5.74 -15.06
C THR A 275 -23.23 -4.91 -14.98
N ASN A 276 -22.55 -4.71 -16.12
CA ASN A 276 -21.34 -3.87 -16.20
C ASN A 276 -21.56 -2.44 -15.66
N ILE A 277 -22.76 -1.87 -15.82
CA ILE A 277 -23.09 -0.55 -15.28
C ILE A 277 -23.18 -0.59 -13.75
N GLN A 278 -23.80 -1.62 -13.18
CA GLN A 278 -23.88 -1.82 -11.73
C GLN A 278 -22.50 -2.06 -11.12
N ILE A 279 -21.67 -2.88 -11.77
CA ILE A 279 -20.30 -3.17 -11.34
C ILE A 279 -19.46 -1.88 -11.31
N LYS A 280 -19.47 -1.09 -12.38
CA LYS A 280 -18.77 0.20 -12.42
C LYS A 280 -19.25 1.16 -11.33
N ARG A 281 -20.57 1.26 -11.12
CA ARG A 281 -21.15 2.10 -10.06
C ARG A 281 -20.72 1.65 -8.67
N LEU A 282 -20.77 0.34 -8.40
CA LEU A 282 -20.34 -0.26 -7.15
C LEU A 282 -18.88 0.09 -6.84
N PHE A 283 -17.96 -0.25 -7.74
CA PHE A 283 -16.53 0.00 -7.49
C PHE A 283 -16.20 1.49 -7.37
N ASN A 284 -16.86 2.37 -8.14
CA ASN A 284 -16.70 3.82 -7.98
C ASN A 284 -17.15 4.31 -6.59
N GLN A 285 -18.21 3.74 -6.02
CA GLN A 285 -18.64 4.08 -4.67
C GLN A 285 -17.68 3.54 -3.61
N LEU A 286 -17.17 2.31 -3.76
CA LEU A 286 -16.26 1.69 -2.80
C LEU A 286 -14.87 2.35 -2.75
N ARG A 287 -14.45 3.01 -3.84
CA ARG A 287 -13.21 3.80 -3.89
C ARG A 287 -13.25 5.08 -3.06
N SER A 288 -14.42 5.52 -2.61
CA SER A 288 -14.55 6.75 -1.84
C SER A 288 -14.26 6.53 -0.36
N PRO A 289 -13.61 7.49 0.34
CA PRO A 289 -13.47 7.46 1.79
C PRO A 289 -14.82 7.35 2.46
N ILE A 290 -14.98 6.33 3.30
CA ILE A 290 -16.17 6.14 4.12
C ILE A 290 -15.89 6.79 5.47
N ARG A 291 -16.67 7.79 5.85
CA ARG A 291 -16.56 8.41 7.17
C ARG A 291 -17.13 7.45 8.22
N ILE A 292 -16.43 7.32 9.34
CA ILE A 292 -16.87 6.50 10.47
C ILE A 292 -17.22 7.40 11.65
N ILE A 293 -18.39 7.18 12.25
CA ILE A 293 -18.86 7.84 13.47
C ILE A 293 -19.42 6.75 14.38
N ASN A 294 -18.90 6.64 15.61
CA ASN A 294 -19.31 5.59 16.57
C ASN A 294 -19.29 4.18 15.98
N ASN A 295 -18.23 3.85 15.22
CA ASN A 295 -18.07 2.59 14.48
C ASN A 295 -19.12 2.30 13.39
N GLU A 296 -19.96 3.27 13.03
CA GLU A 296 -20.91 3.18 11.92
C GLU A 296 -20.48 4.07 10.75
N ALA A 297 -20.75 3.62 9.53
CA ALA A 297 -20.48 4.38 8.33
C ALA A 297 -21.52 5.49 8.12
N ASP A 298 -21.03 6.70 7.89
CA ASP A 298 -21.80 7.85 7.49
C ASP A 298 -21.36 8.31 6.10
N PHE A 299 -22.31 8.51 5.20
CA PHE A 299 -22.04 9.14 3.92
C PHE A 299 -23.01 10.29 3.72
N ARG A 300 -22.48 11.53 3.72
CA ARG A 300 -23.27 12.75 3.58
C ARG A 300 -24.47 12.81 4.55
N TRP A 301 -24.26 12.45 5.83
CA TRP A 301 -25.31 12.46 6.88
C TRP A 301 -26.36 11.34 6.74
N VAL A 302 -26.13 10.36 5.87
CA VAL A 302 -26.95 9.17 5.73
C VAL A 302 -26.18 7.98 6.30
N LYS A 303 -26.80 7.27 7.26
CA LYS A 303 -26.26 6.01 7.77
C LYS A 303 -26.24 4.97 6.66
N ILE A 304 -25.05 4.48 6.35
CA ILE A 304 -24.87 3.33 5.47
C ILE A 304 -24.90 2.07 6.33
N PRO A 305 -25.48 0.95 5.86
CA PRO A 305 -25.40 -0.34 6.55
C PRO A 305 -24.00 -0.96 6.42
N LEU A 306 -23.02 -0.24 6.96
CA LEU A 306 -21.63 -0.64 7.13
C LEU A 306 -21.19 -0.17 8.51
N SER A 307 -20.52 -1.04 9.24
CA SER A 307 -19.94 -0.77 10.56
C SER A 307 -18.59 -1.45 10.67
N ILE A 308 -17.83 -1.06 11.67
CA ILE A 308 -16.56 -1.69 12.02
C ILE A 308 -16.61 -2.27 13.43
N THR A 309 -15.78 -3.26 13.69
CA THR A 309 -15.52 -3.76 15.05
C THR A 309 -14.02 -3.80 15.27
N CYS A 310 -13.56 -3.15 16.32
CA CYS A 310 -12.16 -3.14 16.73
C CYS A 310 -11.95 -4.21 17.79
N ALA A 311 -11.21 -5.27 17.46
CA ALA A 311 -10.67 -6.22 18.43
C ALA A 311 -9.32 -5.73 18.96
N LYS A 312 -8.58 -6.57 19.69
CA LYS A 312 -7.25 -6.20 20.23
C LYS A 312 -6.26 -5.78 19.16
N THR A 313 -6.21 -6.49 18.04
CA THR A 313 -5.21 -6.28 16.99
C THR A 313 -5.81 -6.02 15.62
N VAL A 314 -7.10 -6.33 15.43
CA VAL A 314 -7.72 -6.40 14.10
C VAL A 314 -9.00 -5.57 14.06
N ILE A 315 -9.16 -4.84 12.96
CA ILE A 315 -10.44 -4.23 12.57
C ILE A 315 -11.19 -5.24 11.68
N THR A 316 -12.50 -5.34 11.88
CA THR A 316 -13.41 -6.16 11.06
C THR A 316 -14.49 -5.27 10.48
N VAL A 317 -14.71 -5.35 9.17
CA VAL A 317 -15.78 -4.64 8.47
C VAL A 317 -17.05 -5.49 8.48
N ARG A 318 -18.19 -4.91 8.79
CA ARG A 318 -19.50 -5.56 8.74
C ARG A 318 -20.43 -4.74 7.86
N SER A 319 -20.93 -5.32 6.77
CA SER A 319 -21.88 -4.64 5.92
C SER A 319 -22.94 -5.60 5.38
N SER A 320 -24.22 -5.30 5.61
CA SER A 320 -25.30 -6.07 4.99
C SER A 320 -25.40 -5.79 3.49
N LEU A 321 -25.06 -4.57 3.06
CA LEU A 321 -25.02 -4.19 1.65
C LEU A 321 -23.94 -4.97 0.89
N LEU A 322 -22.71 -5.03 1.41
CA LEU A 322 -21.65 -5.80 0.76
C LEU A 322 -21.80 -7.31 0.97
N ASN A 323 -22.53 -7.76 2.01
CA ASN A 323 -22.89 -9.17 2.15
C ASN A 323 -23.90 -9.62 1.10
N SER A 324 -24.70 -8.72 0.54
CA SER A 324 -25.66 -9.05 -0.51
C SER A 324 -25.01 -9.30 -1.88
N ILE A 325 -23.69 -9.08 -1.98
CA ILE A 325 -22.91 -9.28 -3.20
C ILE A 325 -21.98 -10.48 -3.00
N ILE A 326 -22.14 -11.46 -3.85
CA ILE A 326 -21.37 -12.69 -3.92
C ILE A 326 -20.31 -12.56 -5.00
N VAL A 327 -19.09 -12.96 -4.65
CA VAL A 327 -17.96 -13.13 -5.55
C VAL A 327 -17.82 -14.62 -5.84
N GLU A 328 -17.84 -14.98 -7.13
CA GLU A 328 -17.57 -16.32 -7.62
C GLU A 328 -16.22 -16.31 -8.34
N ASP A 329 -15.20 -16.93 -7.74
CA ASP A 329 -13.82 -16.99 -8.25
C ASP A 329 -13.41 -18.45 -8.39
N SER A 330 -13.34 -18.94 -9.63
CA SER A 330 -12.85 -20.25 -10.13
C SER A 330 -13.24 -21.54 -9.36
N ASN A 331 -13.07 -21.62 -8.04
CA ASN A 331 -13.47 -22.73 -7.16
C ASN A 331 -13.97 -22.28 -5.76
N GLU A 332 -14.05 -20.98 -5.46
CA GLU A 332 -14.55 -20.46 -4.18
C GLU A 332 -15.70 -19.45 -4.40
N GLU A 333 -16.70 -19.54 -3.52
CA GLU A 333 -17.78 -18.56 -3.43
C GLU A 333 -17.74 -17.89 -2.06
N TYR A 334 -17.73 -16.56 -2.04
CA TYR A 334 -17.70 -15.78 -0.81
C TYR A 334 -18.41 -14.44 -0.98
N THR A 335 -18.88 -13.86 0.12
CA THR A 335 -19.44 -12.49 0.08
C THR A 335 -18.34 -11.46 -0.12
N LEU A 336 -18.67 -10.30 -0.71
CA LEU A 336 -17.70 -9.21 -0.86
C LEU A 336 -17.17 -8.72 0.50
N THR A 337 -18.00 -8.66 1.54
CA THR A 337 -17.53 -8.41 2.92
C THR A 337 -16.59 -9.51 3.43
N GLY A 338 -16.86 -10.77 3.07
CA GLY A 338 -16.04 -11.92 3.41
C GLY A 338 -14.65 -11.80 2.80
N TYR A 339 -14.58 -11.45 1.51
CA TYR A 339 -13.33 -11.13 0.81
C TYR A 339 -12.55 -10.02 1.52
N LEU A 340 -13.18 -8.87 1.74
CA LEU A 340 -12.54 -7.71 2.40
C LEU A 340 -11.95 -8.09 3.77
N ASN A 341 -12.62 -8.95 4.54
CA ASN A 341 -12.12 -9.38 5.85
C ASN A 341 -11.11 -10.53 5.79
N LYS A 342 -11.18 -11.43 4.80
CA LYS A 342 -10.24 -12.54 4.59
C LYS A 342 -8.89 -11.99 4.11
N GLU A 343 -8.94 -11.20 3.04
CA GLU A 343 -7.75 -10.61 2.42
C GLU A 343 -7.30 -9.31 3.11
N LYS A 344 -8.15 -8.72 3.95
CA LYS A 344 -7.87 -7.48 4.71
C LYS A 344 -7.52 -6.33 3.76
N THR A 345 -8.25 -6.23 2.66
CA THR A 345 -8.08 -5.23 1.60
C THR A 345 -8.80 -3.93 1.96
N PHE A 346 -8.48 -3.39 3.15
CA PHE A 346 -8.95 -2.07 3.58
C PHE A 346 -7.96 -1.45 4.54
N SER A 347 -7.99 -0.11 4.60
CA SER A 347 -7.24 0.68 5.57
C SER A 347 -8.19 1.53 6.40
N ALA A 348 -7.83 1.79 7.65
CA ALA A 348 -8.56 2.70 8.51
C ALA A 348 -7.65 3.82 9.03
N ILE A 349 -8.23 5.00 9.20
CA ILE A 349 -7.55 6.16 9.76
C ILE A 349 -8.20 6.57 11.08
N PHE A 350 -7.40 7.08 12.00
CA PHE A 350 -7.84 7.49 13.32
C PHE A 350 -8.14 9.00 13.35
N ASP A 351 -8.69 9.50 14.46
CA ASP A 351 -8.88 10.93 14.73
C ASP A 351 -7.56 11.70 14.94
N THR A 352 -6.43 11.02 14.70
CA THR A 352 -5.09 11.57 14.60
C THR A 352 -4.42 11.08 13.32
N PRO A 353 -3.62 11.92 12.64
CA PRO A 353 -2.87 11.51 11.46
C PRO A 353 -1.63 10.63 11.78
N THR A 354 -1.24 10.49 13.05
CA THR A 354 -0.08 9.70 13.49
C THR A 354 -0.30 8.20 13.30
N TYR A 355 -1.53 7.72 13.45
CA TYR A 355 -1.83 6.28 13.35
C TYR A 355 -2.54 5.95 12.05
N SER A 356 -2.27 4.76 11.53
CA SER A 356 -3.08 4.14 10.48
C SER A 356 -3.20 2.64 10.72
N TYR A 357 -4.28 2.05 10.22
CA TYR A 357 -4.44 0.61 10.16
C TYR A 357 -4.28 0.14 8.72
N TYR A 358 -3.36 -0.82 8.50
CA TYR A 358 -3.06 -1.37 7.19
C TYR A 358 -2.73 -2.86 7.29
N SER A 359 -3.27 -3.68 6.37
CA SER A 359 -2.89 -5.09 6.15
C SER A 359 -2.76 -5.94 7.43
N ARG A 360 -3.68 -5.73 8.41
CA ARG A 360 -3.83 -6.44 9.72
C ARG A 360 -3.18 -5.79 10.94
N SER A 361 -2.43 -4.71 10.79
CA SER A 361 -1.74 -4.08 11.92
C SER A 361 -1.94 -2.57 11.93
N CYS A 362 -1.76 -1.96 13.10
CA CYS A 362 -1.64 -0.51 13.17
C CYS A 362 -0.17 -0.11 13.09
N PHE A 363 0.05 1.05 12.50
CA PHE A 363 1.37 1.64 12.35
C PHE A 363 1.32 3.10 12.78
N GLU A 364 2.39 3.54 13.42
CA GLU A 364 2.63 4.90 13.87
C GLU A 364 3.66 5.60 12.96
N ASP A 365 3.30 6.78 12.47
CA ASP A 365 4.20 7.71 11.79
C ASP A 365 4.79 8.67 12.83
N GLY A 366 5.88 8.26 13.47
CA GLY A 366 6.55 9.03 14.52
C GLY A 366 7.17 10.35 14.04
N SER A 367 7.37 10.51 12.72
CA SER A 367 8.01 11.70 12.12
C SER A 367 7.03 12.64 11.43
N LEU A 368 5.73 12.38 11.54
CA LEU A 368 4.71 13.19 10.87
C LEU A 368 4.85 14.69 11.22
N LEU A 369 5.18 15.01 12.46
CA LEU A 369 5.36 16.39 12.91
C LEU A 369 6.54 17.07 12.21
N ASP A 370 7.64 16.35 12.00
CA ASP A 370 8.83 16.83 11.30
C ASP A 370 8.55 17.08 9.81
N SER A 371 7.49 16.47 9.28
CA SER A 371 7.08 16.61 7.87
C SER A 371 6.10 17.78 7.62
N ILE A 372 5.59 18.48 8.64
CA ILE A 372 4.54 19.51 8.45
C ILE A 372 5.02 20.66 7.55
N ASP A 373 6.21 21.20 7.77
CA ASP A 373 6.72 22.28 6.92
C ASP A 373 7.00 21.80 5.49
N TYR A 374 7.45 20.54 5.34
CA TYR A 374 7.60 19.90 4.04
C TYR A 374 6.25 19.80 3.29
N ILE A 375 5.17 19.45 3.98
CA ILE A 375 3.80 19.43 3.44
C ILE A 375 3.33 20.85 3.06
N LEU A 376 3.58 21.84 3.90
CA LEU A 376 3.15 23.21 3.66
C LEU A 376 3.83 23.84 2.43
N ASN A 377 5.04 23.40 2.11
CA ASN A 377 5.81 23.90 0.97
C ASN A 377 5.21 23.51 -0.39
N VAL A 378 4.32 22.51 -0.47
CA VAL A 378 3.66 22.17 -1.74
C VAL A 378 2.50 23.11 -2.07
N PHE A 379 2.03 23.90 -1.09
CA PHE A 379 0.97 24.87 -1.31
C PHE A 379 1.54 26.16 -1.89
N ASP A 380 1.03 26.53 -3.06
CA ASP A 380 1.28 27.81 -3.68
C ASP A 380 0.03 28.69 -3.53
N ASP A 381 0.18 29.75 -2.73
CA ASP A 381 -0.84 30.75 -2.46
C ASP A 381 -0.60 32.06 -3.22
N SER A 382 0.34 32.09 -4.18
CA SER A 382 0.53 33.28 -5.02
C SER A 382 -0.62 33.52 -6.01
N PHE A 383 -1.50 32.54 -6.22
CA PHE A 383 -2.62 32.60 -7.15
C PHE A 383 -3.92 33.02 -6.47
N ASN A 384 -4.50 34.14 -6.90
CA ASN A 384 -5.76 34.61 -6.35
C ASN A 384 -6.96 34.01 -7.09
N PHE A 385 -7.54 32.93 -6.54
CA PHE A 385 -8.79 32.36 -7.04
C PHE A 385 -10.07 33.03 -6.51
N GLY A 386 -9.98 34.26 -6.00
CA GLY A 386 -11.11 34.97 -5.38
C GLY A 386 -12.26 35.32 -6.33
N SER A 387 -11.97 35.51 -7.62
CA SER A 387 -12.96 35.82 -8.67
C SER A 387 -13.58 34.57 -9.33
N VAL A 388 -13.08 33.37 -9.01
CA VAL A 388 -13.56 32.12 -9.61
C VAL A 388 -14.93 31.76 -9.03
N ALA A 389 -15.94 31.67 -9.90
CA ALA A 389 -17.33 31.38 -9.55
C ALA A 389 -17.80 30.00 -10.00
N SER A 390 -17.06 29.36 -10.93
CA SER A 390 -17.34 27.99 -11.36
C SER A 390 -16.09 27.29 -11.89
N GLU A 391 -16.19 26.00 -12.24
CA GLU A 391 -15.10 25.27 -12.89
C GLU A 391 -14.88 25.74 -14.34
N LYS A 392 -15.94 25.73 -15.15
CA LYS A 392 -15.91 25.96 -16.62
C LYS A 392 -17.02 26.87 -17.15
N GLU A 393 -18.07 27.13 -16.36
CA GLU A 393 -19.30 27.84 -16.77
C GLU A 393 -20.06 27.20 -17.94
N LYS A 394 -20.40 25.90 -17.82
CA LYS A 394 -21.25 25.22 -18.81
C LYS A 394 -22.73 25.62 -18.68
N PRO A 395 -23.52 25.59 -19.78
CA PRO A 395 -23.15 25.23 -21.15
C PRO A 395 -22.43 26.36 -21.89
N HIS A 396 -21.59 26.02 -22.89
CA HIS A 396 -20.83 26.98 -23.69
C HIS A 396 -21.55 27.38 -24.99
N SER A 397 -21.27 28.59 -25.48
CA SER A 397 -21.64 29.01 -26.83
C SER A 397 -20.69 28.40 -27.85
N ASN A 398 -21.18 28.04 -29.04
CA ASN A 398 -20.35 27.53 -30.13
C ASN A 398 -19.35 28.56 -30.67
N THR A 399 -19.55 29.85 -30.36
CA THR A 399 -18.65 30.96 -30.72
C THR A 399 -17.62 31.28 -29.64
N LEU A 400 -17.65 30.58 -28.51
CA LEU A 400 -16.72 30.82 -27.41
C LEU A 400 -15.31 30.42 -27.86
N ASP A 401 -14.37 31.34 -27.79
CA ASP A 401 -12.98 31.16 -28.22
C ASP A 401 -11.99 31.04 -27.04
N ARG A 402 -12.45 31.37 -25.82
CA ARG A 402 -11.71 31.18 -24.56
C ARG A 402 -12.66 30.84 -23.41
N PHE A 403 -12.17 30.14 -22.39
CA PHE A 403 -12.96 29.91 -21.17
C PHE A 403 -13.35 31.24 -20.49
N PRO A 404 -14.54 31.31 -19.85
CA PRO A 404 -15.02 32.55 -19.22
C PRO A 404 -14.11 33.01 -18.07
N THR A 405 -13.99 34.32 -17.87
CA THR A 405 -13.06 34.93 -16.89
C THR A 405 -13.34 34.59 -15.43
N SER A 406 -14.56 34.14 -15.11
CA SER A 406 -14.94 33.66 -13.78
C SER A 406 -14.81 32.13 -13.62
N SER A 407 -14.28 31.43 -14.62
CA SER A 407 -14.01 29.99 -14.55
C SER A 407 -12.62 29.67 -13.99
N LEU A 408 -12.48 28.52 -13.32
CA LEU A 408 -11.21 28.03 -12.82
C LEU A 408 -10.24 27.73 -13.97
N PHE A 409 -10.74 27.15 -15.06
CA PHE A 409 -9.96 26.87 -16.26
C PHE A 409 -9.27 28.12 -16.79
N ARG A 410 -10.01 29.22 -16.89
CA ARG A 410 -9.47 30.50 -17.35
C ARG A 410 -8.45 31.08 -16.36
N ALA A 411 -8.70 30.96 -15.06
CA ALA A 411 -7.77 31.44 -14.03
C ALA A 411 -6.45 30.65 -14.03
N VAL A 412 -6.50 29.34 -14.30
CA VAL A 412 -5.30 28.50 -14.47
C VAL A 412 -4.54 28.89 -15.74
N GLU A 413 -5.24 29.09 -16.86
CA GLU A 413 -4.63 29.50 -18.13
C GLU A 413 -3.91 30.85 -18.03
N ASP A 414 -4.61 31.87 -17.52
CA ASP A 414 -4.07 33.24 -17.43
C ASP A 414 -3.08 33.41 -16.28
N GLY A 415 -3.19 32.62 -15.21
CA GLY A 415 -2.33 32.72 -14.03
C GLY A 415 -1.10 31.81 -14.11
N TYR A 416 -1.32 30.50 -14.21
CA TYR A 416 -0.27 29.50 -14.09
C TYR A 416 0.37 29.17 -15.44
N CYS A 417 -0.47 28.88 -16.45
CA CYS A 417 0.01 28.45 -17.77
C CYS A 417 0.62 29.59 -18.60
N GLN A 418 0.36 30.86 -18.27
CA GLN A 418 0.91 32.02 -18.98
C GLN A 418 2.44 32.00 -19.10
N SER A 419 3.14 31.36 -18.15
CA SER A 419 4.60 31.25 -18.13
C SER A 419 5.17 30.07 -18.94
N TYR A 420 4.31 29.27 -19.57
CA TYR A 420 4.64 28.11 -20.40
C TYR A 420 4.52 28.44 -21.88
N ASP A 421 5.29 27.74 -22.71
CA ASP A 421 5.33 27.98 -24.16
C ASP A 421 4.14 27.32 -24.88
N ILE A 422 3.75 26.11 -24.44
CA ILE A 422 2.64 25.35 -25.00
C ILE A 422 1.68 24.97 -23.88
N THR A 423 0.37 25.11 -24.11
CA THR A 423 -0.68 24.64 -23.20
C THR A 423 -1.69 23.80 -23.97
N ILE A 424 -2.01 22.62 -23.44
CA ILE A 424 -2.92 21.64 -24.00
C ILE A 424 -4.11 21.49 -23.05
N CYS A 425 -5.34 21.62 -23.54
CA CYS A 425 -6.57 21.32 -22.82
C CYS A 425 -6.98 19.86 -23.12
N ASP A 426 -6.82 18.96 -22.14
CA ASP A 426 -7.07 17.52 -22.30
C ASP A 426 -8.38 17.03 -21.64
N ASP A 427 -9.22 17.96 -21.16
CA ASP A 427 -10.50 17.68 -20.50
C ASP A 427 -11.53 16.92 -21.38
N MET A 428 -11.49 15.58 -21.37
CA MET A 428 -12.27 14.65 -22.19
C MET A 428 -12.49 13.30 -21.47
N ASN A 429 -13.26 12.39 -22.09
CA ASN A 429 -13.63 11.09 -21.49
C ASN A 429 -12.41 10.17 -21.13
N ASP A 430 -11.25 10.34 -21.77
CA ASP A 430 -9.98 9.64 -21.47
C ASP A 430 -8.83 10.64 -21.26
N GLU A 431 -9.08 11.65 -20.44
CA GLU A 431 -8.13 12.69 -20.10
C GLU A 431 -6.95 12.18 -19.24
N TRP A 432 -5.77 12.72 -19.51
CA TRP A 432 -4.57 12.59 -18.69
C TRP A 432 -4.57 13.65 -17.59
N ALA A 433 -5.00 14.87 -17.91
CA ALA A 433 -5.19 15.99 -16.99
C ALA A 433 -6.20 16.99 -17.58
N ASP A 434 -6.61 18.01 -16.82
CA ASP A 434 -7.45 19.08 -17.38
C ASP A 434 -6.61 19.94 -18.35
N HIS A 435 -5.40 20.31 -17.92
CA HIS A 435 -4.41 20.99 -18.76
C HIS A 435 -3.04 20.33 -18.66
N ILE A 436 -2.29 20.36 -19.76
CA ILE A 436 -0.86 19.99 -19.81
C ILE A 436 -0.09 21.21 -20.33
N ALA A 437 0.83 21.74 -19.53
CA ALA A 437 1.63 22.90 -19.90
C ALA A 437 3.10 22.51 -20.08
N ILE A 438 3.72 22.90 -21.19
CA ILE A 438 5.10 22.58 -21.54
C ILE A 438 5.90 23.86 -21.69
N LYS A 439 7.00 23.92 -20.97
CA LYS A 439 8.01 24.97 -21.06
C LYS A 439 9.25 24.37 -21.68
N ASN A 440 9.58 24.85 -22.87
CA ASN A 440 10.67 24.37 -23.69
C ASN A 440 11.74 25.45 -23.94
N ASN A 441 11.39 26.73 -23.74
CA ASN A 441 12.32 27.83 -23.94
C ASN A 441 12.97 28.27 -22.62
N GLY A 442 14.30 28.31 -22.61
CA GLY A 442 15.10 28.81 -21.48
C GLY A 442 15.98 27.74 -20.81
N ALA A 443 16.57 28.10 -19.66
CA ALA A 443 17.51 27.23 -18.94
C ALA A 443 16.85 26.02 -18.24
N VAL A 444 15.52 26.04 -18.08
CA VAL A 444 14.75 25.00 -17.39
C VAL A 444 13.62 24.53 -18.29
N SER A 445 13.65 23.25 -18.68
CA SER A 445 12.56 22.58 -19.39
C SER A 445 11.58 21.99 -18.38
N GLU A 446 10.28 22.23 -18.55
CA GLU A 446 9.27 21.77 -17.60
C GLU A 446 8.03 21.23 -18.31
N ILE A 447 7.37 20.25 -17.70
CA ILE A 447 6.02 19.81 -18.08
C ILE A 447 5.16 19.69 -16.82
N ALA A 448 3.97 20.29 -16.86
CA ALA A 448 3.02 20.29 -15.76
C ALA A 448 1.70 19.67 -16.19
N PHE A 449 1.25 18.65 -15.45
CA PHE A 449 -0.08 18.05 -15.57
C PHE A 449 -0.98 18.66 -14.50
N ILE A 450 -2.00 19.41 -14.91
CA ILE A 450 -2.79 20.27 -14.05
C ILE A 450 -4.20 19.69 -13.91
N HIS A 451 -4.63 19.46 -12.68
CA HIS A 451 -5.96 18.97 -12.33
C HIS A 451 -6.73 20.04 -11.56
N SER A 452 -7.86 20.45 -12.09
CA SER A 452 -8.67 21.59 -11.65
C SER A 452 -9.97 21.11 -11.03
N LYS A 453 -10.25 21.54 -9.80
CA LYS A 453 -11.51 21.20 -9.14
C LYS A 453 -12.14 22.39 -8.45
N PHE A 454 -13.33 22.77 -8.86
CA PHE A 454 -14.05 23.87 -8.23
C PHE A 454 -15.10 23.41 -7.21
N VAL A 455 -15.15 24.10 -6.08
CA VAL A 455 -16.26 24.02 -5.12
C VAL A 455 -16.64 25.44 -4.67
N LYS A 456 -17.94 25.75 -4.69
CA LYS A 456 -18.46 27.10 -4.44
C LYS A 456 -18.10 27.67 -3.07
N LYS A 457 -17.98 26.83 -2.06
CA LYS A 457 -17.58 27.22 -0.70
C LYS A 457 -16.20 26.68 -0.41
N ASP A 458 -15.41 27.45 0.34
CA ASP A 458 -14.20 26.93 0.97
C ASP A 458 -14.57 25.66 1.75
N THR A 459 -13.90 24.55 1.45
CA THR A 459 -14.17 23.27 2.08
C THR A 459 -12.87 22.58 2.43
N TYR A 460 -12.80 22.09 3.66
CA TYR A 460 -11.72 21.24 4.17
C TYR A 460 -12.20 19.80 4.32
N GLY A 461 -13.39 19.50 3.78
CA GLY A 461 -13.92 18.15 3.68
C GLY A 461 -13.19 17.37 2.60
N ALA A 462 -12.86 16.11 2.90
CA ALA A 462 -11.97 15.31 2.06
C ALA A 462 -12.53 14.96 0.69
N SER A 463 -13.85 14.99 0.44
CA SER A 463 -14.43 14.45 -0.79
C SER A 463 -13.95 15.16 -2.06
N ALA A 464 -14.00 16.49 -2.12
CA ALA A 464 -13.57 17.24 -3.31
C ALA A 464 -12.05 17.15 -3.54
N PHE A 465 -11.28 17.21 -2.45
CA PHE A 465 -9.83 17.05 -2.52
C PHE A 465 -9.43 15.62 -2.88
N HIS A 466 -10.16 14.61 -2.41
CA HIS A 466 -9.96 13.21 -2.76
C HIS A 466 -10.23 12.99 -4.25
N GLU A 467 -11.29 13.55 -4.81
CA GLU A 467 -11.59 13.43 -6.24
C GLU A 467 -10.41 13.93 -7.09
N VAL A 468 -9.90 15.13 -6.82
CA VAL A 468 -8.79 15.71 -7.60
C VAL A 468 -7.47 14.98 -7.37
N VAL A 469 -7.16 14.57 -6.13
CA VAL A 469 -5.97 13.76 -5.83
C VAL A 469 -6.07 12.39 -6.50
N ALA A 470 -7.24 11.74 -6.49
CA ALA A 470 -7.45 10.45 -7.12
C ALA A 470 -7.29 10.53 -8.64
N GLN A 471 -7.83 11.57 -9.28
CA GLN A 471 -7.65 11.81 -10.72
C GLN A 471 -6.18 12.06 -11.07
N ALA A 472 -5.50 12.90 -10.28
CA ALA A 472 -4.08 13.19 -10.47
C ALA A 472 -3.20 11.95 -10.31
N LEU A 473 -3.44 11.16 -9.26
CA LEU A 473 -2.69 9.93 -9.04
C LEU A 473 -3.02 8.87 -10.09
N LYS A 474 -4.28 8.73 -10.52
CA LYS A 474 -4.70 7.81 -11.61
C LYS A 474 -3.83 7.96 -12.85
N ASN A 475 -3.49 9.19 -13.19
CA ASN A 475 -2.76 9.51 -14.41
C ASN A 475 -1.29 9.88 -14.16
N ILE A 476 -0.75 9.67 -12.95
CA ILE A 476 0.64 10.03 -12.61
C ILE A 476 1.68 9.40 -13.54
N GLY A 477 1.42 8.16 -13.99
CA GLY A 477 2.29 7.47 -14.95
C GLY A 477 2.38 8.16 -16.31
N ARG A 478 1.40 9.00 -16.69
CA ARG A 478 1.41 9.78 -17.94
C ARG A 478 2.50 10.84 -17.97
N THR A 479 3.03 11.25 -16.82
CA THR A 479 4.22 12.11 -16.73
C THR A 479 5.47 11.46 -17.35
N GLN A 480 5.47 10.13 -17.50
CA GLN A 480 6.53 9.34 -18.13
C GLN A 480 6.11 8.78 -19.50
N ALA A 481 5.01 9.27 -20.08
CA ALA A 481 4.48 8.76 -21.34
C ALA A 481 5.46 8.97 -22.51
N ASP A 482 5.55 7.97 -23.38
CA ASP A 482 6.31 8.05 -24.63
C ASP A 482 5.64 9.04 -25.60
N LYS A 483 6.45 9.71 -26.42
CA LYS A 483 5.97 10.68 -27.41
C LYS A 483 4.94 10.12 -28.38
N LYS A 484 4.95 8.81 -28.67
CA LYS A 484 3.93 8.15 -29.49
C LYS A 484 2.53 8.29 -28.89
N LEU A 485 2.40 8.24 -27.57
CA LEU A 485 1.10 8.41 -26.90
C LEU A 485 0.61 9.86 -27.03
N PHE A 486 1.51 10.83 -26.91
CA PHE A 486 1.19 12.24 -27.17
C PHE A 486 0.74 12.44 -28.62
N LYS A 487 1.40 11.78 -29.59
CA LYS A 487 1.03 11.84 -31.00
C LYS A 487 -0.39 11.32 -31.24
N THR A 488 -0.70 10.15 -30.68
CA THR A 488 -2.05 9.58 -30.77
C THR A 488 -3.11 10.50 -30.17
N LYS A 489 -2.85 11.12 -29.01
CA LYS A 489 -3.77 12.10 -28.43
C LYS A 489 -3.87 13.37 -29.27
N TYR A 490 -2.77 13.85 -29.85
CA TYR A 490 -2.80 15.00 -30.75
C TYR A 490 -3.68 14.75 -31.96
N GLU A 491 -3.42 13.67 -32.70
CA GLU A 491 -4.12 13.33 -33.95
C GLU A 491 -5.61 13.03 -33.74
N ASN A 492 -5.96 12.39 -32.62
CA ASN A 492 -7.34 11.98 -32.35
C ASN A 492 -8.17 13.06 -31.65
N GLU A 493 -7.52 13.94 -30.88
CA GLU A 493 -8.20 14.75 -29.86
C GLU A 493 -7.72 16.21 -29.80
N TRP A 494 -6.42 16.47 -29.67
CA TRP A 494 -5.92 17.82 -29.37
C TRP A 494 -5.84 18.75 -30.58
N ASP A 495 -5.78 18.24 -31.81
CA ASP A 495 -5.81 19.04 -33.05
C ASP A 495 -7.20 19.63 -33.37
N GLN A 496 -8.11 19.63 -32.39
CA GLN A 496 -9.49 20.10 -32.51
C GLN A 496 -9.78 21.17 -31.47
N CYS A 497 -10.93 21.85 -31.63
CA CYS A 497 -11.45 22.74 -30.61
C CYS A 497 -12.08 21.95 -29.44
N TYR A 498 -12.21 22.59 -28.28
CA TYR A 498 -12.85 22.00 -27.11
C TYR A 498 -14.37 21.87 -27.34
N GLU A 499 -14.90 20.65 -27.24
CA GLU A 499 -16.30 20.32 -27.50
C GLU A 499 -16.82 20.96 -28.81
N SER A 500 -17.93 21.69 -28.76
CA SER A 500 -18.54 22.39 -29.91
C SER A 500 -18.14 23.87 -29.99
N THR A 501 -17.10 24.29 -29.26
CA THR A 501 -16.66 25.69 -29.17
C THR A 501 -15.58 26.03 -30.20
N GLN A 502 -15.09 27.27 -30.20
CA GLN A 502 -13.89 27.70 -30.95
C GLN A 502 -12.64 27.79 -30.06
N ILE A 503 -12.68 27.26 -28.83
CA ILE A 503 -11.50 27.24 -27.94
C ILE A 503 -10.48 26.24 -28.50
N PRO A 504 -9.30 26.66 -28.96
CA PRO A 504 -8.27 25.72 -29.42
C PRO A 504 -7.77 24.89 -28.24
N ARG A 505 -7.66 23.56 -28.42
CA ARG A 505 -7.13 22.70 -27.35
C ARG A 505 -5.62 22.80 -27.22
N VAL A 506 -4.90 23.13 -28.27
CA VAL A 506 -3.45 23.39 -28.23
C VAL A 506 -3.21 24.88 -28.46
N MET A 507 -2.61 25.54 -27.49
CA MET A 507 -2.17 26.93 -27.56
C MET A 507 -0.63 26.97 -27.54
N GLY A 508 -0.04 27.82 -28.37
CA GLY A 508 1.43 27.99 -28.44
C GLY A 508 2.17 27.03 -29.38
N ALA A 509 1.45 26.12 -30.04
CA ALA A 509 1.95 25.27 -31.12
C ALA A 509 0.98 25.30 -32.30
N THR A 510 1.50 25.33 -33.53
CA THR A 510 0.69 25.40 -34.75
C THR A 510 0.40 24.03 -35.36
N ASN A 511 1.25 23.04 -35.08
CA ASN A 511 1.13 21.68 -35.60
C ASN A 511 1.88 20.69 -34.69
N TRP A 512 1.74 19.39 -34.99
CA TRP A 512 2.43 18.32 -34.25
C TRP A 512 3.96 18.50 -34.17
N SER A 513 4.61 19.04 -35.20
CA SER A 513 6.08 19.21 -35.21
C SER A 513 6.54 20.18 -34.12
N ASP A 514 5.77 21.22 -33.81
CA ASP A 514 6.12 22.18 -32.74
C ASP A 514 6.04 21.49 -31.37
N LEU A 515 4.99 20.69 -31.15
CA LEU A 515 4.82 19.90 -29.93
C LEU A 515 5.87 18.78 -29.83
N GLU A 516 6.19 18.09 -30.92
CA GLU A 516 7.21 17.05 -30.96
C GLU A 516 8.58 17.60 -30.60
N ASN A 517 8.96 18.76 -31.15
CA ASN A 517 10.21 19.43 -30.80
C ASN A 517 10.26 19.79 -29.30
N ALA A 518 9.14 20.22 -28.72
CA ALA A 518 9.05 20.51 -27.29
C ALA A 518 9.18 19.27 -26.41
N LEU A 519 8.57 18.16 -26.82
CA LEU A 519 8.70 16.89 -26.12
C LEU A 519 10.09 16.29 -26.24
N ASP A 520 10.73 16.39 -27.41
CA ASP A 520 12.08 15.89 -27.64
C ASP A 520 13.11 16.65 -26.79
N ASN A 521 13.02 17.99 -26.72
CA ASN A 521 13.87 18.80 -25.84
C ASN A 521 13.66 18.44 -24.36
N LEU A 522 12.40 18.22 -23.95
CA LEU A 522 12.10 17.83 -22.57
C LEU A 522 12.65 16.44 -22.23
N ASN A 523 12.54 15.47 -23.13
CA ASN A 523 13.02 14.11 -22.92
C ASN A 523 14.56 13.99 -22.98
N GLN A 524 15.22 14.87 -23.74
CA GLN A 524 16.69 14.91 -23.84
C GLN A 524 17.34 15.69 -22.70
N ASN A 525 16.60 16.54 -21.98
CA ASN A 525 17.14 17.33 -20.88
C ASN A 525 17.10 16.54 -19.56
N PRO A 526 18.25 16.11 -18.99
CA PRO A 526 18.29 15.38 -17.73
C PRO A 526 17.84 16.22 -16.52
N ASN A 527 17.81 17.55 -16.67
CA ASN A 527 17.33 18.48 -15.64
C ASN A 527 15.86 18.88 -15.85
N ALA A 528 15.15 18.24 -16.79
CA ALA A 528 13.75 18.55 -17.04
C ALA A 528 12.89 18.29 -15.79
N ILE A 529 12.00 19.22 -15.49
CA ILE A 529 11.14 19.15 -14.31
C ILE A 529 9.76 18.66 -14.74
N LYS A 530 9.28 17.61 -14.08
CA LYS A 530 7.92 17.10 -14.24
C LYS A 530 7.10 17.51 -13.02
N LYS A 531 5.91 18.08 -13.24
CA LYS A 531 5.03 18.57 -12.17
C LYS A 531 3.64 17.94 -12.30
N ILE A 532 3.04 17.64 -11.15
CA ILE A 532 1.59 17.49 -11.02
C ILE A 532 1.08 18.63 -10.16
N VAL A 533 0.08 19.33 -10.69
CA VAL A 533 -0.45 20.56 -10.12
C VAL A 533 -1.92 20.37 -9.81
N LEU A 534 -2.34 20.61 -8.57
CA LEU A 534 -3.74 20.59 -8.16
C LEU A 534 -4.24 22.03 -8.01
N ALA A 535 -5.12 22.49 -8.91
CA ALA A 535 -5.77 23.78 -8.79
C ALA A 535 -7.04 23.65 -7.93
N THR A 536 -6.92 24.07 -6.67
CA THR A 536 -7.92 23.84 -5.61
C THR A 536 -8.37 25.15 -4.96
N PRO A 537 -9.21 25.96 -5.65
CA PRO A 537 -9.67 27.25 -5.15
C PRO A 537 -10.51 27.18 -3.86
N PHE A 538 -10.88 25.98 -3.40
CA PHE A 538 -11.62 25.78 -2.16
C PHE A 538 -10.73 25.60 -0.91
N LEU A 539 -9.40 25.53 -1.07
CA LEU A 539 -8.43 25.50 0.02
C LEU A 539 -7.81 26.89 0.24
N ARG A 540 -7.47 27.19 1.51
CA ARG A 540 -6.70 28.37 1.90
C ARG A 540 -5.50 27.99 2.74
N LYS A 541 -4.30 28.42 2.32
CA LYS A 541 -3.06 28.13 3.05
C LYS A 541 -3.02 28.81 4.41
N SER A 542 -3.51 30.04 4.51
CA SER A 542 -3.63 30.80 5.78
C SER A 542 -4.51 30.10 6.82
N LYS A 543 -5.50 29.31 6.41
CA LYS A 543 -6.36 28.53 7.33
C LYS A 543 -5.79 27.16 7.66
N LEU A 544 -5.09 26.52 6.72
CA LEU A 544 -4.48 25.20 6.93
C LEU A 544 -3.26 25.27 7.86
N THR A 545 -2.40 26.28 7.67
CA THR A 545 -1.12 26.38 8.40
C THR A 545 -1.30 26.35 9.93
N PRO A 546 -2.19 27.15 10.55
CA PRO A 546 -2.39 27.10 12.00
C PRO A 546 -3.00 25.78 12.47
N GLU A 547 -3.90 25.20 11.68
CA GLU A 547 -4.55 23.92 12.03
C GLU A 547 -3.56 22.76 12.00
N LEU A 548 -2.68 22.70 11.00
CA LEU A 548 -1.63 21.69 10.90
C LEU A 548 -0.63 21.82 12.05
N ARG A 549 -0.22 23.05 12.39
CA ARG A 549 0.72 23.29 13.50
C ARG A 549 0.17 22.89 14.87
N LYS A 550 -1.15 22.91 15.07
CA LYS A 550 -1.78 22.42 16.33
C LYS A 550 -1.62 20.92 16.53
N ILE A 551 -1.38 20.14 15.48
CA ILE A 551 -1.23 18.68 15.55
C ILE A 551 0.01 18.28 16.35
N GLY A 552 1.02 19.16 16.41
CA GLY A 552 2.19 18.98 17.28
C GLY A 552 1.87 19.03 18.78
N ASN A 553 0.65 19.42 19.17
CA ASN A 553 0.22 19.39 20.55
C ASN A 553 -0.46 18.04 20.88
N PRO A 554 0.08 17.23 21.80
CA PRO A 554 -0.50 15.92 22.18
C PRO A 554 -1.95 16.00 22.67
N ASN A 555 -2.37 17.15 23.20
CA ASN A 555 -3.72 17.36 23.71
C ASN A 555 -4.71 17.87 22.66
N TYR A 556 -4.26 18.11 21.42
CA TYR A 556 -5.13 18.60 20.35
C TYR A 556 -5.84 17.45 19.63
N LYS A 557 -7.16 17.41 19.75
CA LYS A 557 -7.99 16.51 18.92
C LYS A 557 -8.29 17.17 17.58
N CYS A 558 -7.56 16.73 16.56
CA CYS A 558 -7.74 17.20 15.19
C CYS A 558 -9.13 16.82 14.68
N LYS A 559 -9.80 17.74 13.96
CA LYS A 559 -11.12 17.43 13.41
C LYS A 559 -10.98 16.35 12.33
N PRO A 560 -11.90 15.37 12.24
CA PRO A 560 -11.79 14.25 11.30
C PRO A 560 -11.49 14.61 9.84
N HIS A 561 -12.07 15.72 9.36
CA HIS A 561 -11.86 16.17 7.98
C HIS A 561 -10.44 16.69 7.72
N TYR A 562 -9.80 17.34 8.71
CA TYR A 562 -8.40 17.77 8.58
C TYR A 562 -7.45 16.57 8.60
N VAL A 563 -7.74 15.54 9.41
CA VAL A 563 -6.96 14.29 9.41
C VAL A 563 -7.01 13.64 8.02
N GLN A 564 -8.19 13.50 7.43
CA GLN A 564 -8.36 12.97 6.08
C GLN A 564 -7.61 13.81 5.03
N LEU A 565 -7.68 15.14 5.14
CA LEU A 565 -6.99 16.04 4.23
C LEU A 565 -5.46 15.87 4.29
N ILE A 566 -4.88 15.76 5.49
CA ILE A 566 -3.44 15.52 5.68
C ILE A 566 -3.02 14.21 5.07
N TRP A 567 -3.80 13.15 5.29
CA TRP A 567 -3.56 11.84 4.69
C TRP A 567 -3.52 11.92 3.17
N LEU A 568 -4.45 12.66 2.56
CA LEU A 568 -4.49 12.85 1.11
C LEU A 568 -3.30 13.65 0.58
N ILE A 569 -2.95 14.77 1.23
CA ILE A 569 -1.82 15.60 0.81
C ILE A 569 -0.53 14.79 0.89
N ASN A 570 -0.28 14.12 2.01
CA ASN A 570 0.92 13.29 2.15
C ASN A 570 0.97 12.14 1.16
N THR A 571 -0.18 11.50 0.88
CA THR A 571 -0.26 10.46 -0.15
C THR A 571 0.13 11.04 -1.51
N PHE A 572 -0.42 12.20 -1.86
CA PHE A 572 -0.12 12.91 -3.10
C PHE A 572 1.37 13.26 -3.22
N VAL A 573 1.94 13.91 -2.20
CA VAL A 573 3.34 14.35 -2.20
C VAL A 573 4.32 13.17 -2.24
N SER A 574 4.06 12.13 -1.43
CA SER A 574 4.89 10.93 -1.41
C SER A 574 4.87 10.23 -2.76
N SER A 575 3.69 10.10 -3.38
CA SER A 575 3.55 9.47 -4.70
C SER A 575 4.25 10.27 -5.80
N CYS A 576 4.12 11.60 -5.82
CA CYS A 576 4.83 12.44 -6.78
C CYS A 576 6.34 12.23 -6.67
N ARG A 577 6.88 12.25 -5.44
CA ARG A 577 8.30 12.02 -5.19
C ARG A 577 8.77 10.66 -5.70
N GLU A 578 7.98 9.61 -5.51
CA GLU A 578 8.30 8.26 -5.99
C GLU A 578 8.39 8.16 -7.51
N TYR A 579 7.58 8.93 -8.23
CA TYR A 579 7.61 9.00 -9.69
C TYR A 579 8.65 10.01 -10.23
N GLY A 580 9.42 10.67 -9.36
CA GLY A 580 10.36 11.73 -9.76
C GLY A 580 9.65 13.00 -10.24
N VAL A 581 8.46 13.27 -9.73
CA VAL A 581 7.57 14.38 -10.10
C VAL A 581 7.44 15.34 -8.91
N GLN A 582 7.39 16.64 -9.18
CA GLN A 582 7.14 17.65 -8.16
C GLN A 582 5.62 17.82 -7.93
N ALA A 583 5.21 17.82 -6.67
CA ALA A 583 3.84 18.08 -6.25
C ALA A 583 3.62 19.57 -6.01
N HIS A 584 2.57 20.14 -6.63
CA HIS A 584 2.15 21.53 -6.43
C HIS A 584 0.65 21.60 -6.18
N ILE A 585 0.22 22.44 -5.24
CA ILE A 585 -1.19 22.69 -4.93
C ILE A 585 -1.42 24.20 -5.01
N LEU A 586 -2.08 24.64 -6.07
CA LEU A 586 -2.51 26.03 -6.18
C LEU A 586 -3.75 26.21 -5.29
N CYS A 587 -3.69 27.19 -4.39
CA CYS A 587 -4.77 27.47 -3.45
C CYS A 587 -4.94 28.98 -3.24
N LYS A 588 -5.99 29.36 -2.51
CA LYS A 588 -6.16 30.76 -2.11
C LYS A 588 -5.15 31.12 -0.99
N PRO A 589 -4.76 32.41 -0.90
CA PRO A 589 -4.12 32.97 0.29
C PRO A 589 -4.84 32.62 1.59
#